data_AF-A0A2P5FDP0-F1
#
_entry.id   AF-A0A2P5FDP0-F1
#
_cell.length_a   1.000
_cell.length_b   1.000
_cell.length_c   1.000
_cell.angle_alpha   90.00
_cell.angle_beta   90.00
_cell.angle_gamma   90.00
#
_symmetry.space_group_name_H-M   'P 1'
#
loop_
_entity.id
_entity.type
_entity.pdbx_description
1 polymer ?
#
loop_
_entity_poly.entity_id
_entity_poly.type
_entity_poly.pdbx_seq_one_letter_code
_entity_poly.pdbx_strand_id
1 'polypeptide(L)'
;MADSFFPCNNGTKFWAHEWTKHGTCSESVLDQHDYSQAILNLKKKADLLQALKNTGIETNGTFYKLDNIREAIKNGIGYTPGITCNVDPSGYSQFHEIYLCVDTCGSNFIEC
;
A
#
# COMPACT_ATOMS: atom_id res chain seq x y z
N MET A 1 -15.79 23.21 1.09
CA MET A 1 -14.73 23.20 2.11
C MET A 1 -14.05 21.86 1.99
N ALA A 2 -12.93 21.82 1.28
CA ALA A 2 -12.09 20.63 1.17
C ALA A 2 -10.98 20.81 2.20
N ASP A 3 -11.07 20.08 3.31
CA ASP A 3 -10.08 20.16 4.36
C ASP A 3 -8.78 19.51 3.86
N SER A 4 -7.81 20.37 3.62
CA SER A 4 -6.44 20.04 3.28
C SER A 4 -5.77 19.42 4.51
N PHE A 5 -5.90 18.10 4.68
CA PHE A 5 -5.18 17.34 5.69
C PHE A 5 -3.79 16.91 5.17
N PHE A 6 -3.00 17.88 4.70
CA PHE A 6 -1.55 17.72 4.62
C PHE A 6 -0.94 18.41 5.84
N PRO A 7 -0.58 17.69 6.91
CA PRO A 7 0.25 18.30 7.93
C PRO A 7 1.55 18.76 7.27
N CYS A 8 2.05 19.96 7.61
CA CYS A 8 3.37 20.48 7.26
C CYS A 8 4.48 19.65 7.92
N ASN A 9 4.49 18.35 7.68
CA ASN A 9 5.48 17.40 8.14
C ASN A 9 6.24 16.95 6.90
N ASN A 10 7.56 17.11 6.91
CA ASN A 10 8.43 16.65 5.82
C ASN A 10 8.55 15.11 5.74
N GLY A 11 7.72 14.38 6.50
CA GLY A 11 7.66 12.92 6.53
C GLY A 11 8.80 12.28 7.33
N THR A 12 9.81 13.04 7.77
CA THR A 12 11.02 12.48 8.38
C THR A 12 10.71 11.68 9.65
N LYS A 13 9.76 12.14 10.47
CA LYS A 13 9.34 11.39 11.68
C LYS A 13 8.70 10.04 11.33
N PHE A 14 7.91 9.98 10.27
CA PHE A 14 7.29 8.75 9.80
C PHE A 14 8.36 7.80 9.26
N TRP A 15 9.22 8.26 8.35
CA TRP A 15 10.29 7.43 7.79
C TRP A 15 11.28 6.93 8.85
N ALA A 16 11.62 7.75 9.85
CA ALA A 16 12.46 7.32 10.97
C ALA A 16 11.78 6.24 11.82
N HIS A 17 10.46 6.34 12.03
CA HIS A 17 9.67 5.32 12.73
C HIS A 17 9.65 4.01 11.95
N GLU A 18 9.32 4.06 10.65
CA GLU A 18 9.28 2.88 9.78
C GLU A 18 10.64 2.18 9.67
N TRP A 19 11.72 2.95 9.54
CA TRP A 19 13.07 2.38 9.58
C TRP A 19 13.36 1.68 10.90
N THR A 20 13.17 2.38 12.03
CA THR A 20 13.50 1.84 13.35
C THR A 20 12.69 0.59 13.68
N LYS A 21 11.40 0.60 13.34
CA LYS A 21 10.46 -0.45 13.71
C LYS A 21 10.46 -1.64 12.73
N HIS A 22 10.68 -1.39 11.44
CA HIS A 22 10.52 -2.40 10.39
C HIS A 22 11.81 -2.60 9.57
N GLY A 23 12.47 -1.53 9.12
CA GLY A 23 13.66 -1.63 8.27
C GLY A 23 14.87 -2.29 8.93
N THR A 24 15.09 -2.05 10.23
CA THR A 24 16.18 -2.67 11.01
C THR A 24 16.12 -4.20 11.02
N CYS A 25 14.93 -4.81 10.87
CA CYS A 25 14.79 -6.25 10.78
C CYS A 25 15.36 -6.85 9.49
N SER A 26 15.59 -6.04 8.46
CA SER A 26 16.19 -6.44 7.18
C SER A 26 17.58 -5.87 6.94
N GLU A 27 18.19 -5.21 7.93
CA GLU A 27 19.46 -4.47 7.79
C GLU A 27 20.63 -5.35 7.32
N SER A 28 20.58 -6.67 7.57
CA SER A 28 21.57 -7.63 7.08
C SER A 28 21.54 -7.83 5.56
N VAL A 29 20.48 -7.39 4.88
CA VAL A 29 20.27 -7.53 3.43
C VAL A 29 20.12 -6.16 2.76
N LEU A 30 19.37 -5.25 3.38
CA LEU A 30 19.06 -3.91 2.88
C LEU A 30 19.41 -2.90 3.97
N ASP A 31 20.44 -2.08 3.72
CA ASP A 31 20.70 -0.95 4.61
C ASP A 31 19.57 0.10 4.54
N GLN A 32 19.65 1.16 5.34
CA GLN A 32 18.59 2.17 5.39
C GLN A 32 18.28 2.81 4.03
N HIS A 33 19.33 3.05 3.22
CA HIS A 33 19.18 3.65 1.91
C HIS A 33 18.49 2.66 0.96
N ASP A 34 18.97 1.42 0.91
CA ASP A 34 18.47 0.39 0.01
C ASP A 34 17.05 -0.07 0.37
N TYR A 35 16.72 -0.15 1.66
CA TYR A 35 15.36 -0.37 2.15
C TYR A 35 14.39 0.70 1.65
N SER A 36 14.76 1.97 1.80
CA SER A 36 13.95 3.11 1.35
C SER A 36 13.81 3.12 -0.17
N GLN A 37 14.89 2.84 -0.89
CA GLN A 37 14.91 2.79 -2.35
C GLN A 37 14.08 1.63 -2.90
N ALA A 38 14.13 0.46 -2.26
CA ALA A 38 13.31 -0.70 -2.61
C ALA A 38 11.82 -0.38 -2.48
N ILE A 39 11.39 0.23 -1.36
CA ILE A 39 9.99 0.66 -1.15
C ILE A 39 9.54 1.60 -2.26
N LEU A 40 10.35 2.62 -2.60
CA LEU A 40 10.00 3.57 -3.66
C LEU A 40 9.90 2.89 -5.04
N ASN A 41 10.76 1.91 -5.32
CA ASN A 41 10.72 1.14 -6.56
C ASN A 41 9.48 0.24 -6.63
N LEU A 42 9.16 -0.47 -5.56
CA LEU A 42 7.96 -1.29 -5.45
C LEU A 42 6.69 -0.45 -5.59
N LYS A 43 6.63 0.73 -4.95
CA LYS A 43 5.50 1.66 -5.06
C LYS A 43 5.27 2.16 -6.49
N LYS A 44 6.34 2.31 -7.29
CA LYS A 44 6.24 2.65 -8.72
C LYS A 44 5.74 1.47 -9.56
N LYS A 45 6.09 0.23 -9.20
CA LYS A 45 5.62 -1.00 -9.87
C LYS A 45 4.14 -1.30 -9.55
N ALA A 46 3.67 -0.95 -8.35
CA ALA A 46 2.29 -1.18 -7.90
C ALA A 46 1.39 0.06 -8.07
N ASP A 47 0.88 0.26 -9.28
CA ASP A 47 -0.18 1.26 -9.51
C ASP A 47 -1.56 0.70 -9.15
N LEU A 48 -1.81 0.62 -7.84
CA LEU A 48 -3.07 0.13 -7.28
C LEU A 48 -4.27 0.97 -7.73
N LEU A 49 -4.10 2.29 -7.86
CA LEU A 49 -5.20 3.16 -8.26
C LEU A 49 -5.60 2.90 -9.71
N GLN A 50 -4.63 2.75 -10.61
CA GLN A 50 -4.91 2.42 -12.00
C GLN A 50 -5.51 1.03 -12.15
N ALA A 51 -5.02 0.04 -11.38
CA ALA A 51 -5.59 -1.31 -11.36
C ALA A 51 -7.08 -1.30 -11.02
N LEU A 52 -7.49 -0.55 -9.99
CA LEU A 52 -8.89 -0.38 -9.60
C LEU A 52 -9.71 0.36 -10.66
N LYS A 53 -9.18 1.47 -11.20
CA LYS A 53 -9.88 2.27 -12.22
C LYS A 53 -10.14 1.49 -13.50
N ASN A 54 -9.21 0.63 -13.92
CA ASN A 54 -9.37 -0.19 -15.12
C ASN A 54 -10.58 -1.14 -15.06
N THR A 55 -11.05 -1.47 -13.85
CA THR A 55 -12.25 -2.30 -13.64
C THR A 55 -13.47 -1.50 -13.24
N GLY A 56 -13.43 -0.17 -13.33
CA GLY A 56 -14.51 0.73 -12.92
C GLY A 56 -14.67 0.91 -11.41
N ILE A 57 -13.66 0.53 -10.60
CA ILE A 57 -13.66 0.78 -9.16
C ILE A 57 -13.05 2.17 -8.90
N GLU A 58 -13.88 3.09 -8.41
CA GLU A 58 -13.49 4.46 -8.12
C GLU A 58 -13.40 4.74 -6.61
N THR A 59 -12.45 5.60 -6.23
CA THR A 59 -12.29 6.09 -4.85
C THR A 59 -13.23 7.27 -4.58
N ASN A 60 -14.53 7.07 -4.76
CA ASN A 60 -15.57 8.11 -4.69
C ASN A 60 -16.61 7.86 -3.57
N GLY A 61 -16.34 6.92 -2.67
CA GLY A 61 -17.25 6.53 -1.57
C GLY A 61 -18.29 5.46 -1.96
N THR A 62 -18.29 4.97 -3.20
CA THR A 62 -19.13 3.84 -3.60
C THR A 62 -18.66 2.55 -2.93
N PHE A 63 -19.60 1.71 -2.52
CA PHE A 63 -19.31 0.40 -1.96
C PHE A 63 -19.11 -0.65 -3.05
N TYR A 64 -18.07 -1.44 -2.90
CA TYR A 64 -17.75 -2.56 -3.79
C TYR A 64 -17.61 -3.85 -2.97
N LYS A 65 -17.89 -4.99 -3.61
CA LYS A 65 -17.59 -6.29 -3.00
C LYS A 65 -16.08 -6.42 -2.82
N LEU A 66 -15.64 -6.90 -1.66
CA LEU A 66 -14.22 -7.12 -1.36
C LEU A 66 -13.54 -8.01 -2.42
N ASP A 67 -14.24 -9.04 -2.90
CA ASP A 67 -13.71 -9.93 -3.94
C ASP A 67 -13.46 -9.20 -5.26
N ASN A 68 -14.32 -8.25 -5.64
CA ASN A 68 -14.10 -7.45 -6.85
C ASN A 68 -12.85 -6.57 -6.71
N ILE A 69 -12.62 -5.98 -5.54
CA ILE A 69 -11.42 -5.19 -5.24
C ILE A 69 -10.17 -6.08 -5.30
N ARG A 70 -10.23 -7.26 -4.68
CA ARG A 70 -9.14 -8.23 -4.67
C ARG A 70 -8.77 -8.67 -6.08
N GLU A 71 -9.75 -9.05 -6.89
CA GLU A 71 -9.53 -9.48 -8.27
C GLU A 71 -9.04 -8.34 -9.17
N ALA A 72 -9.54 -7.10 -8.99
CA ALA A 72 -9.06 -5.95 -9.75
C ALA A 72 -7.56 -5.71 -9.52
N ILE A 73 -7.13 -5.72 -8.24
CA ILE A 73 -5.72 -5.56 -7.89
C ILE A 73 -4.91 -6.76 -8.36
N LYS A 74 -5.39 -7.98 -8.16
CA LYS A 74 -4.71 -9.20 -8.61
C LYS A 74 -4.47 -9.19 -10.12
N ASN A 75 -5.47 -8.84 -10.91
CA ASN A 75 -5.34 -8.76 -12.36
C ASN A 75 -4.45 -7.59 -12.81
N GLY A 76 -4.44 -6.48 -12.07
CA GLY A 76 -3.59 -5.31 -12.40
C GLY A 76 -2.12 -5.48 -12.00
N ILE A 77 -1.84 -6.16 -10.89
CA ILE A 77 -0.49 -6.30 -10.32
C ILE A 77 0.13 -7.68 -10.61
N GLY A 78 -0.71 -8.70 -10.85
CA GLY A 78 -0.30 -10.09 -11.11
C GLY A 78 -0.20 -10.97 -9.86
N TYR A 79 -0.44 -10.43 -8.67
CA TYR A 79 -0.29 -11.11 -7.38
C TYR A 79 -1.49 -10.87 -6.48
N THR A 80 -1.83 -11.85 -5.65
CA THR A 80 -2.98 -11.75 -4.74
C THR A 80 -2.69 -10.75 -3.61
N PRO A 81 -3.47 -9.66 -3.45
CA PRO A 81 -3.24 -8.73 -2.35
C PRO A 81 -3.85 -9.22 -1.04
N GLY A 82 -3.22 -8.87 0.07
CA GLY A 82 -3.88 -8.77 1.37
C GLY A 82 -4.67 -7.46 1.45
N ILE A 83 -5.86 -7.48 2.04
CA ILE A 83 -6.70 -6.28 2.23
C ILE A 83 -7.17 -6.24 3.68
N THR A 84 -6.95 -5.12 4.35
CA THR A 84 -7.54 -4.84 5.66
C THR A 84 -8.58 -3.74 5.53
N CYS A 85 -9.65 -3.85 6.31
CA CYS A 85 -10.69 -2.83 6.42
C CYS A 85 -10.64 -2.19 7.79
N ASN A 86 -11.05 -0.93 7.87
CA ASN A 86 -11.40 -0.27 9.12
C ASN A 86 -12.85 0.23 9.06
N VAL A 87 -13.30 0.85 10.14
CA VAL A 87 -14.65 1.44 10.23
C VAL A 87 -14.52 2.95 10.24
N ASP A 88 -15.25 3.62 9.37
CA ASP A 88 -15.29 5.08 9.31
C ASP A 88 -16.11 5.68 10.47
N PRO A 89 -16.07 7.01 10.69
CA PRO A 89 -16.84 7.65 11.76
C PRO A 89 -18.36 7.50 11.65
N SER A 90 -18.88 7.14 10.47
CA SER A 90 -20.30 6.89 10.21
C SER A 90 -20.68 5.41 10.41
N GLY A 91 -19.73 4.56 10.79
CA GLY A 91 -19.94 3.14 11.08
C GLY A 91 -19.85 2.23 9.86
N TYR A 92 -19.43 2.75 8.69
CA TYR A 92 -19.28 1.95 7.49
C TYR A 92 -17.90 1.30 7.42
N SER A 93 -17.85 0.05 6.97
CA SER A 93 -16.60 -0.63 6.66
C SER A 93 -16.02 -0.10 5.36
N GLN A 94 -14.77 0.33 5.38
CA GLN A 94 -14.01 0.79 4.22
C GLN A 94 -12.67 0.04 4.15
N PHE A 95 -12.17 -0.24 2.95
CA PHE A 95 -10.83 -0.80 2.83
C PHE A 95 -9.81 0.28 3.24
N HIS A 96 -8.83 -0.11 4.06
CA HIS A 96 -7.90 0.80 4.71
C HIS A 96 -6.49 0.64 4.17
N GLU A 97 -6.00 -0.60 4.12
CA GLU A 97 -4.66 -0.91 3.66
C GLU A 97 -4.68 -2.11 2.71
N ILE A 98 -3.71 -2.09 1.78
CA ILE A 98 -3.44 -3.16 0.83
C ILE A 98 -2.01 -3.63 1.07
N TYR A 99 -1.83 -4.93 1.20
CA TYR A 99 -0.56 -5.60 1.44
C TYR A 99 -0.17 -6.38 0.19
N LEU A 100 1.10 -6.26 -0.21
CA LEU A 100 1.72 -7.05 -1.28
C LEU A 100 2.97 -7.71 -0.71
N CYS A 101 3.13 -9.02 -0.91
CA CYS A 101 4.34 -9.73 -0.51
C CYS A 101 5.48 -9.46 -1.49
N VAL A 102 6.70 -9.39 -0.96
CA VAL A 102 7.92 -9.12 -1.72
C VAL A 102 8.99 -10.15 -1.38
N ASP A 103 9.89 -10.40 -2.32
CA ASP A 103 11.07 -11.21 -2.05
C ASP A 103 11.95 -10.58 -0.94
N THR A 104 12.84 -11.38 -0.36
CA THR A 104 13.72 -10.95 0.74
C THR A 104 14.63 -9.78 0.37
N CYS A 105 14.86 -9.53 -0.92
CA CYS A 105 15.67 -8.44 -1.43
C CYS A 105 14.83 -7.20 -1.77
N GLY A 106 13.52 -7.21 -1.50
CA GLY A 106 12.60 -6.10 -1.79
C GLY A 106 12.51 -5.75 -3.28
N SER A 107 12.84 -6.69 -4.16
CA SER A 107 13.02 -6.40 -5.60
C SER A 107 11.77 -6.70 -6.43
N ASN A 108 11.09 -7.82 -6.14
CA ASN A 108 9.93 -8.28 -6.88
C ASN A 108 8.79 -8.66 -5.95
N PHE A 109 7.57 -8.54 -6.47
CA PHE A 109 6.39 -9.10 -5.82
C PHE A 109 6.39 -10.62 -5.93
N ILE A 110 5.86 -11.26 -4.90
CA ILE A 110 5.64 -12.70 -4.83
C ILE A 110 4.24 -12.96 -4.27
N GLU A 111 3.72 -14.17 -4.44
CA GLU A 111 2.52 -14.56 -3.71
C GLU A 111 2.82 -14.63 -2.20
N CYS A 112 1.85 -14.15 -1.43
CA CYS A 112 1.70 -14.53 -0.04
C CYS A 112 1.07 -15.95 0.00
#